data_AF-A0AAZ3S832-F1
#
_entry.id   AF-A0AAZ3S832-F1
#
_cell.length_a   1.000
_cell.length_b   1.000
_cell.length_c   1.000
_cell.angle_alpha   90.00
_cell.angle_beta   90.00
_cell.angle_gamma   90.00
#
_symmetry.space_group_name_H-M   'P 1'
#
loop_
_entity.id
_entity.type
_entity.pdbx_description
1 polymer ?
#
loop_
_entity_poly.entity_id
_entity_poly.type
_entity_poly.pdbx_seq_one_letter_code
_entity_poly.pdbx_strand_id
1 'polypeptide(L)'
;MDDFDMLSAPQAAAGNGTDEDPAAAFLAQQESEIAGIENDEGFSILDSGEVPTSLDNNLTGDANDAVDGAVNGDLNEESNGPSDAYSAISSADRLQAEPESLRKWREEQRERLEVLDANSRKQESEWKDKAKVELEEWHTRQDEQLEKTKVNNSTHINHPCYRLDQAAEEAMLSDMDENNPGTEWERVARLCDFNPKSSKQAKDVSRMRSVLISLKQAPLVR
;
A
#
# COMPACT_ATOMS: atom_id res chain seq x y z
N MET A 1 -68.29 0.45 -5.59
CA MET A 1 -68.75 1.74 -5.07
C MET A 1 -68.96 1.52 -3.58
N ASP A 2 -68.04 1.81 -2.68
CA ASP A 2 -66.78 2.56 -2.72
C ASP A 2 -65.92 2.14 -1.52
N ASP A 3 -64.61 2.26 -1.69
CA ASP A 3 -63.58 2.27 -0.66
C ASP A 3 -63.88 3.24 0.50
N PHE A 4 -63.69 2.81 1.75
CA PHE A 4 -62.99 3.61 2.77
C PHE A 4 -62.58 2.75 3.97
N ASP A 5 -61.34 2.26 3.89
CA ASP A 5 -60.55 1.74 5.00
C ASP A 5 -60.18 2.90 5.94
N MET A 6 -60.65 2.89 7.19
CA MET A 6 -60.01 3.65 8.28
C MET A 6 -60.43 3.15 9.66
N LEU A 7 -59.44 2.59 10.35
CA LEU A 7 -59.34 2.32 11.79
C LEU A 7 -60.00 1.04 12.34
N SER A 8 -59.24 -0.04 12.11
CA SER A 8 -59.16 -1.28 12.88
C SER A 8 -59.13 -1.09 14.42
N ALA A 9 -59.98 -1.89 15.05
CA ALA A 9 -59.99 -2.55 16.36
C ALA A 9 -58.97 -2.22 17.50
N PRO A 10 -59.37 -2.45 18.76
CA PRO A 10 -58.59 -2.14 19.96
C PRO A 10 -57.66 -3.28 20.42
N GLN A 11 -56.46 -2.89 20.85
CA GLN A 11 -55.74 -3.27 22.08
C GLN A 11 -55.83 -4.71 22.62
N ALA A 12 -54.71 -5.45 22.53
CA ALA A 12 -54.00 -6.03 23.68
C ALA A 12 -52.79 -6.87 23.23
N ALA A 13 -51.58 -6.34 23.42
CA ALA A 13 -50.36 -7.14 23.57
C ALA A 13 -49.47 -6.43 24.57
N ALA A 14 -49.43 -6.97 25.79
CA ALA A 14 -48.55 -6.54 26.85
C ALA A 14 -47.10 -6.97 26.54
N GLY A 15 -46.15 -6.12 26.96
CA GLY A 15 -44.77 -6.52 27.23
C GLY A 15 -43.79 -6.26 26.08
N ASN A 16 -43.09 -5.12 26.17
CA ASN A 16 -41.63 -5.08 26.14
C ASN A 16 -41.20 -3.66 26.51
N GLY A 17 -41.08 -3.42 27.82
CA GLY A 17 -40.30 -2.29 28.31
C GLY A 17 -38.86 -2.47 27.85
N THR A 18 -38.36 -1.48 27.15
CA THR A 18 -36.93 -1.25 26.95
C THR A 18 -36.33 -0.93 28.32
N ASP A 19 -36.01 -1.96 29.11
CA ASP A 19 -35.05 -1.81 30.20
C ASP A 19 -33.65 -1.72 29.55
N GLU A 20 -33.33 -0.53 29.03
CA GLU A 20 -31.96 -0.17 28.71
C GLU A 20 -31.19 -0.10 30.03
N ASP A 21 -30.40 -1.14 30.29
CA ASP A 21 -29.47 -1.16 31.41
C ASP A 21 -28.54 0.08 31.27
N PRO A 22 -28.50 0.98 32.26
CA PRO A 22 -27.60 2.14 32.22
C PRO A 22 -26.13 1.75 32.07
N ALA A 23 -25.74 0.52 32.47
CA ALA A 23 -24.40 -0.01 32.21
C ALA A 23 -24.17 -0.37 30.73
N ALA A 24 -25.20 -0.85 30.02
CA ALA A 24 -25.12 -1.15 28.59
C ALA A 24 -24.98 0.13 27.76
N ALA A 25 -25.70 1.20 28.13
CA ALA A 25 -25.55 2.51 27.50
C ALA A 25 -24.13 3.09 27.68
N PHE A 26 -23.52 2.89 28.86
CA PHE A 26 -22.15 3.33 29.12
C PHE A 26 -21.09 2.51 28.35
N LEU A 27 -21.28 1.20 28.21
CA LEU A 27 -20.39 0.35 27.41
C LEU A 27 -20.48 0.68 25.92
N ALA A 28 -21.69 0.91 25.39
CA ALA A 28 -21.88 1.35 24.02
C ALA A 28 -21.27 2.75 23.77
N GLN A 29 -21.37 3.65 24.75
CA GLN A 29 -20.73 4.96 24.70
C GLN A 29 -19.20 4.84 24.68
N GLN A 30 -18.61 3.99 25.54
CA GLN A 30 -17.16 3.73 25.53
C GLN A 30 -16.67 3.04 24.25
N GLU A 31 -17.43 2.09 23.70
CA GLU A 31 -17.12 1.49 22.39
C GLU A 31 -17.14 2.54 21.27
N SER A 32 -18.11 3.47 21.28
CA SER A 32 -18.17 4.55 20.30
C SER A 32 -17.05 5.59 20.47
N GLU A 33 -16.62 5.84 21.70
CA GLU A 33 -15.50 6.74 22.02
C GLU A 33 -14.17 6.15 21.54
N ILE A 34 -13.94 4.84 21.77
CA ILE A 34 -12.73 4.11 21.29
C ILE A 34 -12.71 3.99 19.76
N ALA A 35 -13.84 3.70 19.12
CA ALA A 35 -13.95 3.63 17.66
C ALA A 35 -13.71 4.99 16.98
N GLY A 36 -13.94 6.10 17.70
CA GLY A 36 -13.58 7.44 17.26
C GLY A 36 -12.07 7.68 17.20
N ILE A 37 -11.28 7.02 18.05
CA ILE A 37 -9.80 7.18 18.10
C ILE A 37 -9.12 6.36 16.98
N GLU A 38 -9.71 5.24 16.57
CA GLU A 38 -9.17 4.42 15.46
C GLU A 38 -9.40 5.04 14.07
N ASN A 39 -10.38 5.95 13.95
CA ASN A 39 -10.76 6.58 12.68
C ASN A 39 -10.44 8.10 12.62
N ASP A 40 -9.82 8.67 13.65
CA ASP A 40 -9.35 10.05 13.62
C ASP A 40 -7.93 10.09 13.06
N GLU A 41 -7.70 10.96 12.08
CA GLU A 41 -6.49 11.05 11.26
C GLU A 41 -5.22 11.52 12.01
N GLY A 42 -5.14 11.31 13.33
CA GLY A 42 -4.02 11.68 14.17
C GLY A 42 -2.76 10.83 13.98
N PHE A 43 -2.86 9.63 13.37
CA PHE A 43 -1.69 8.79 13.08
C PHE A 43 -1.11 9.00 11.67
N SER A 44 -1.78 9.78 10.81
CA SER A 44 -1.26 10.16 9.48
C SER A 44 -0.14 11.20 9.55
N ILE A 45 0.09 11.82 10.73
CA ILE A 45 1.08 12.88 10.92
C ILE A 45 2.52 12.38 11.09
N LEU A 46 2.78 11.07 10.91
CA LEU A 46 4.13 10.51 10.91
C LEU A 46 4.73 10.30 9.51
N ASP A 47 3.97 10.51 8.44
CA ASP A 47 4.46 10.38 7.05
C ASP A 47 5.10 11.66 6.49
N SER A 48 4.86 12.82 7.12
CA SER A 48 5.48 14.10 6.75
C SER A 48 6.22 14.68 7.95
N GLY A 49 7.54 14.49 8.00
CA GLY A 49 8.37 14.79 9.16
C GLY A 49 8.40 16.25 9.65
N GLU A 50 7.39 16.68 10.39
CA GLU A 50 7.39 17.92 11.17
C GLU A 50 6.91 17.65 12.61
N VAL A 51 7.78 17.91 13.58
CA VAL A 51 7.50 17.74 15.01
C VAL A 51 6.80 18.99 15.57
N PRO A 52 5.73 18.85 16.38
CA PRO A 52 5.12 19.99 17.05
C PRO A 52 5.99 20.46 18.23
N THR A 53 6.21 21.77 18.29
CA THR A 53 6.98 22.55 19.30
C THR A 53 6.48 22.48 20.76
N SER A 54 5.63 21.52 21.11
CA SER A 54 4.95 21.45 22.41
C SER A 54 5.65 20.55 23.44
N LEU A 55 6.69 19.81 23.05
CA LEU A 55 7.31 18.77 23.88
C LEU A 55 8.69 19.15 24.46
N ASP A 56 9.14 20.40 24.32
CA ASP A 56 10.47 20.81 24.80
C ASP A 56 10.52 21.23 26.28
N ASN A 57 9.37 21.36 26.96
CA ASN A 57 9.33 22.09 28.23
C ASN A 57 9.26 21.23 29.51
N ASN A 58 9.53 19.92 29.44
CA ASN A 58 9.35 19.03 30.62
C ASN A 58 10.50 18.08 30.93
N LEU A 59 11.70 18.32 30.39
CA LEU A 59 12.87 17.43 30.59
C LEU A 59 14.01 18.03 31.42
N THR A 60 13.85 19.21 32.03
CA THR A 60 14.90 19.80 32.86
C THR A 60 14.38 20.47 34.12
N GLY A 61 14.55 19.76 35.25
CA GLY A 61 14.79 20.35 36.56
C GLY A 61 13.55 20.49 37.45
N ASP A 62 13.41 19.59 38.43
CA ASP A 62 13.86 19.90 39.80
C ASP A 62 13.75 18.65 40.66
N ALA A 63 14.85 18.31 41.32
CA ALA A 63 14.89 17.29 42.36
C ALA A 63 14.83 18.03 43.68
N ASN A 64 13.80 17.81 44.51
CA ASN A 64 13.77 17.90 45.98
C ASN A 64 12.32 18.08 46.49
N ASP A 65 11.70 17.03 47.04
CA ASP A 65 10.90 17.03 48.30
C ASP A 65 10.41 15.58 48.55
N ALA A 66 11.17 14.75 49.25
CA ALA A 66 11.13 14.56 50.70
C ALA A 66 9.75 14.16 51.25
N VAL A 67 9.63 12.86 51.56
CA VAL A 67 8.98 12.29 52.75
C VAL A 67 7.56 12.78 53.08
N ASP A 68 6.56 11.94 52.78
CA ASP A 68 5.52 11.68 53.79
C ASP A 68 5.08 10.20 53.73
N GLY A 69 5.57 9.45 54.71
CA GLY A 69 5.13 8.08 54.95
C GLY A 69 3.81 8.11 55.69
N ALA A 70 2.73 7.75 54.99
CA ALA A 70 1.44 7.51 55.63
C ALA A 70 1.53 6.29 56.55
N VAL A 71 1.55 6.58 57.83
CA VAL A 71 1.63 5.67 58.97
C VAL A 71 0.34 4.87 59.13
N ASN A 72 0.54 3.59 59.47
CA ASN A 72 -0.38 2.60 60.04
C ASN A 72 -1.78 3.10 60.48
N GLY A 73 -2.81 2.57 59.82
CA GLY A 73 -4.19 2.55 60.29
C GLY A 73 -4.49 1.25 61.06
N ASP A 74 -4.49 1.40 62.38
CA ASP A 74 -5.31 0.70 63.38
C ASP A 74 -5.22 -0.83 63.51
N LEU A 75 -4.53 -1.23 64.59
CA LEU A 75 -4.54 -2.57 65.16
C LEU A 75 -5.89 -2.77 65.85
N ASN A 76 -6.83 -3.48 65.21
CA ASN A 76 -8.01 -3.99 65.90
C ASN A 76 -7.57 -5.03 66.94
N GLU A 77 -7.69 -4.63 68.20
CA GLU A 77 -7.57 -5.43 69.40
C GLU A 77 -8.85 -6.26 69.58
N GLU A 78 -8.81 -7.56 69.26
CA GLU A 78 -9.83 -8.50 69.74
C GLU A 78 -9.20 -9.81 70.26
N SER A 79 -9.13 -9.84 71.61
CA SER A 79 -9.50 -10.98 72.46
C SER A 79 -8.69 -12.29 72.38
N ASN A 80 -7.78 -12.45 73.33
CA ASN A 80 -7.22 -13.73 73.76
C ASN A 80 -8.30 -14.59 74.46
N GLY A 81 -8.84 -15.59 73.76
CA GLY A 81 -9.52 -16.75 74.35
C GLY A 81 -8.83 -18.05 73.88
N PRO A 82 -8.89 -19.17 74.63
CA PRO A 82 -8.27 -20.42 74.21
C PRO A 82 -9.10 -21.06 73.10
N SER A 83 -8.97 -20.52 71.89
CA SER A 83 -9.46 -21.18 70.71
C SER A 83 -8.42 -21.00 69.62
N ASP A 84 -8.07 -22.14 69.05
CA ASP A 84 -7.90 -22.25 67.61
C ASP A 84 -6.49 -22.15 67.01
N ALA A 85 -5.56 -22.95 67.54
CA ALA A 85 -4.40 -23.37 66.76
C ALA A 85 -4.81 -23.94 65.38
N TYR A 86 -5.96 -24.61 65.29
CA TYR A 86 -6.50 -25.14 64.04
C TYR A 86 -6.96 -24.03 63.08
N SER A 87 -7.59 -22.97 63.56
CA SER A 87 -8.03 -21.85 62.71
C SER A 87 -6.91 -20.88 62.38
N ALA A 88 -5.90 -20.73 63.25
CA ALA A 88 -4.63 -20.09 62.89
C ALA A 88 -3.88 -20.86 61.79
N ILE A 89 -3.85 -22.19 61.87
CA ILE A 89 -3.27 -23.05 60.82
C ILE A 89 -4.13 -22.99 59.55
N SER A 90 -5.46 -23.04 59.64
CA SER A 90 -6.35 -23.01 58.46
C SER A 90 -6.36 -21.64 57.76
N SER A 91 -6.23 -20.54 58.51
CA SER A 91 -6.11 -19.21 57.93
C SER A 91 -4.74 -19.02 57.27
N ALA A 92 -3.66 -19.53 57.86
CA ALA A 92 -2.35 -19.58 57.22
C ALA A 92 -2.35 -20.48 55.97
N ASP A 93 -3.02 -21.63 56.00
CA ASP A 93 -3.14 -22.55 54.86
C ASP A 93 -4.05 -21.95 53.77
N ARG A 94 -5.09 -21.20 54.12
CA ARG A 94 -5.92 -20.44 53.19
C ARG A 94 -5.21 -19.21 52.61
N LEU A 95 -4.16 -18.71 53.26
CA LEU A 95 -3.27 -17.66 52.76
C LEU A 95 -2.14 -18.23 51.89
N GLN A 96 -1.68 -19.46 52.15
CA GLN A 96 -0.69 -20.18 51.33
C GLN A 96 -1.31 -20.88 50.11
N ALA A 97 -2.55 -21.37 50.22
CA ALA A 97 -3.29 -21.96 49.13
C ALA A 97 -3.83 -20.84 48.24
N GLU A 98 -3.16 -20.60 47.10
CA GLU A 98 -3.76 -19.79 46.05
C GLU A 98 -5.16 -20.34 45.71
N PRO A 99 -6.18 -19.49 45.66
CA PRO A 99 -7.51 -19.92 45.23
C PRO A 99 -7.41 -20.57 43.85
N GLU A 100 -7.92 -21.80 43.71
CA GLU A 100 -7.95 -22.52 42.42
C GLU A 100 -8.60 -21.69 41.29
N SER A 101 -9.51 -20.77 41.62
CA SER A 101 -10.07 -19.81 40.67
C SER A 101 -9.04 -18.84 40.10
N LEU A 102 -8.11 -18.35 40.92
CA LEU A 102 -7.04 -17.46 40.50
C LEU A 102 -5.99 -18.21 39.67
N ARG A 103 -5.71 -19.46 40.02
CA ARG A 103 -4.86 -20.35 39.22
C ARG A 103 -5.43 -20.55 37.83
N LYS A 104 -6.70 -20.95 37.74
CA LYS A 104 -7.43 -21.11 36.47
C LYS A 104 -7.44 -19.81 35.66
N TRP A 105 -7.73 -18.68 36.30
CA TRP A 105 -7.74 -17.39 35.62
C TRP A 105 -6.37 -17.03 35.02
N ARG A 106 -5.26 -17.27 35.74
CA ARG A 106 -3.92 -17.06 35.17
C ARG A 106 -3.59 -18.00 34.03
N GLU A 107 -4.03 -19.25 34.11
CA GLU A 107 -3.86 -20.23 33.03
C GLU A 107 -4.64 -19.79 31.79
N GLU A 108 -5.90 -19.38 31.93
CA GLU A 108 -6.75 -18.87 30.84
C GLU A 108 -6.19 -17.57 30.24
N GLN A 109 -5.72 -16.62 31.05
CA GLN A 109 -5.10 -15.39 30.54
C GLN A 109 -3.80 -15.68 29.80
N ARG A 110 -2.97 -16.57 30.34
CA ARG A 110 -1.72 -16.99 29.70
C ARG A 110 -1.99 -17.68 28.36
N GLU A 111 -2.95 -18.59 28.32
CA GLU A 111 -3.37 -19.28 27.10
C GLU A 111 -3.91 -18.27 26.07
N ARG A 112 -4.74 -17.32 26.49
CA ARG A 112 -5.26 -16.26 25.60
C ARG A 112 -4.13 -15.40 25.00
N LEU A 113 -3.13 -15.02 25.80
CA LEU A 113 -1.96 -14.31 25.30
C LEU A 113 -1.16 -15.18 24.31
N GLU A 114 -0.93 -16.45 24.64
CA GLU A 114 -0.18 -17.37 23.77
C GLU A 114 -0.88 -17.57 22.42
N VAL A 115 -2.21 -17.65 22.40
CA VAL A 115 -3.01 -17.71 21.17
C VAL A 115 -2.86 -16.42 20.36
N LEU A 116 -2.85 -15.25 21.01
CA LEU A 116 -2.68 -13.97 20.32
C LEU A 116 -1.27 -13.85 19.71
N ASP A 117 -0.24 -14.23 20.47
CA ASP A 117 1.15 -14.26 20.00
C ASP A 117 1.36 -15.26 18.87
N ALA A 118 0.70 -16.42 18.92
CA ALA A 118 0.74 -17.43 17.86
C ALA A 118 0.02 -16.93 16.60
N ASN A 119 -1.13 -16.27 16.76
CA ASN A 119 -1.87 -15.67 15.65
C ASN A 119 -1.06 -14.56 14.97
N SER A 120 -0.44 -13.67 15.76
CA SER A 120 0.43 -12.60 15.27
C SER A 120 1.62 -13.17 14.48
N ARG A 121 2.33 -14.15 15.04
CA ARG A 121 3.45 -14.83 14.35
C ARG A 121 3.00 -15.50 13.05
N LYS A 122 1.80 -16.11 13.05
CA LYS A 122 1.25 -16.74 11.85
C LYS A 122 0.95 -15.70 10.77
N GLN A 123 0.25 -14.62 11.10
CA GLN A 123 -0.03 -13.54 10.14
C GLN A 123 1.26 -12.93 9.58
N GLU A 124 2.26 -12.69 10.43
CA GLU A 124 3.55 -12.19 9.98
C GLU A 124 4.23 -13.15 8.99
N SER A 125 4.21 -14.46 9.27
CA SER A 125 4.75 -15.46 8.35
C SER A 125 3.99 -15.52 7.03
N GLU A 126 2.65 -15.46 7.07
CA GLU A 126 1.81 -15.48 5.88
C GLU A 126 2.02 -14.23 5.02
N TRP A 127 2.20 -13.05 5.63
CA TRP A 127 2.50 -11.82 4.90
C TRP A 127 3.90 -11.84 4.29
N LYS A 128 4.89 -12.38 4.99
CA LYS A 128 6.24 -12.57 4.43
C LYS A 128 6.23 -13.54 3.25
N ASP A 129 5.55 -14.67 3.39
CA ASP A 129 5.44 -15.66 2.32
C ASP A 129 4.68 -15.09 1.12
N LYS A 130 3.59 -14.36 1.36
CA LYS A 130 2.84 -13.68 0.30
C LYS A 130 3.69 -12.64 -0.44
N ALA A 131 4.42 -11.80 0.30
CA ALA A 131 5.31 -10.81 -0.30
C ALA A 131 6.43 -11.47 -1.13
N LYS A 132 6.97 -12.60 -0.66
CA LYS A 132 7.97 -13.37 -1.39
C LYS A 132 7.41 -13.96 -2.69
N VAL A 133 6.23 -14.57 -2.62
CA VAL A 133 5.55 -15.13 -3.81
C VAL A 133 5.25 -14.04 -4.83
N GLU A 134 4.76 -12.87 -4.39
CA GLU A 134 4.46 -11.74 -5.29
C GLU A 134 5.73 -11.21 -5.98
N LEU A 135 6.85 -11.16 -5.26
CA LEU A 135 8.14 -10.77 -5.81
C LEU A 135 8.64 -11.78 -6.85
N GLU A 136 8.56 -13.07 -6.54
CA GLU A 136 8.92 -14.14 -7.47
C GLU A 136 8.04 -14.09 -8.73
N GLU A 137 6.73 -13.87 -8.59
CA GLU A 137 5.80 -13.72 -9.71
C GLU A 137 6.09 -12.48 -10.55
N TRP A 138 6.53 -11.38 -9.92
CA TRP A 138 6.97 -10.20 -10.66
C TRP A 138 8.21 -10.50 -11.51
N HIS A 139 9.19 -11.21 -10.96
CA HIS A 139 10.39 -11.61 -11.69
C HIS A 139 10.06 -12.53 -12.87
N THR A 140 9.21 -13.55 -12.68
CA THR A 140 8.82 -14.45 -13.77
C THR A 140 8.07 -13.69 -14.87
N ARG A 141 7.14 -12.81 -14.52
CA ARG A 141 6.43 -11.95 -15.49
C ARG A 141 7.38 -11.05 -16.27
N GLN A 142 8.40 -10.48 -15.62
CA GLN A 142 9.42 -9.68 -16.30
C GLN A 142 10.22 -10.52 -17.29
N ASP A 143 10.70 -11.68 -16.87
CA ASP A 143 11.49 -12.59 -17.72
C ASP A 143 10.68 -13.07 -18.93
N GLU A 144 9.40 -13.42 -18.74
CA GLU A 144 8.50 -13.78 -19.84
C GLU A 144 8.30 -12.65 -20.84
N GLN A 145 8.14 -11.41 -20.38
CA GLN A 145 7.98 -10.25 -21.25
C GLN A 145 9.25 -9.95 -22.05
N LEU A 146 10.41 -10.09 -21.40
CA LEU A 146 11.71 -9.94 -22.04
C LEU A 146 11.90 -11.04 -23.11
N GLU A 147 11.57 -12.29 -22.79
CA GLU A 147 11.67 -13.39 -23.74
C GLU A 147 10.70 -13.25 -24.91
N LYS A 148 9.46 -12.83 -24.67
CA LYS A 148 8.51 -12.47 -25.75
C LYS A 148 9.07 -11.38 -26.67
N THR A 149 9.74 -10.37 -26.10
CA THR A 149 10.36 -9.29 -26.89
C THR A 149 11.52 -9.82 -27.73
N LYS A 150 12.38 -10.66 -27.16
CA LYS A 150 13.48 -11.33 -27.91
C LYS A 150 12.93 -12.21 -29.02
N VAL A 151 11.92 -13.04 -28.73
CA VAL A 151 11.28 -13.90 -29.73
C VAL A 151 10.66 -13.05 -30.83
N ASN A 152 9.90 -12.01 -30.50
CA ASN A 152 9.31 -11.11 -31.51
C ASN A 152 10.40 -10.50 -32.41
N ASN A 153 11.47 -9.95 -31.83
CA ASN A 153 12.58 -9.39 -32.60
C ASN A 153 13.27 -10.45 -33.47
N SER A 154 13.54 -11.64 -32.92
CA SER A 154 14.11 -12.77 -33.65
C SER A 154 13.19 -13.25 -34.77
N THR A 155 11.89 -13.38 -34.53
CA THR A 155 10.91 -13.76 -35.54
C THR A 155 10.73 -12.68 -36.59
N HIS A 156 10.84 -11.41 -36.22
CA HIS A 156 10.78 -10.29 -37.16
C HIS A 156 11.98 -10.31 -38.11
N ILE A 157 13.20 -10.50 -37.58
CA ILE A 157 14.42 -10.66 -38.37
C ILE A 157 14.37 -11.95 -39.21
N ASN A 158 13.83 -13.04 -38.67
CA ASN A 158 13.72 -14.32 -39.38
C ASN A 158 12.45 -14.47 -40.22
N HIS A 159 11.58 -13.45 -40.26
CA HIS A 159 10.29 -13.53 -40.91
C HIS A 159 10.50 -13.75 -42.41
N PRO A 160 9.79 -14.69 -43.06
CA PRO A 160 9.96 -14.93 -44.48
C PRO A 160 9.77 -13.68 -45.33
N CYS A 161 8.86 -12.78 -44.97
CA CYS A 161 8.72 -11.49 -45.68
C CYS A 161 9.97 -10.63 -45.52
N TYR A 162 10.50 -10.46 -44.30
CA TYR A 162 11.70 -9.65 -44.09
C TYR A 162 12.94 -10.26 -44.76
N ARG A 163 13.08 -11.58 -44.75
CA ARG A 163 14.14 -12.29 -45.46
C ARG A 163 13.98 -12.23 -46.98
N LEU A 164 12.74 -12.24 -47.50
CA LEU A 164 12.44 -12.06 -48.92
C LEU A 164 12.67 -10.61 -49.35
N ASP A 165 12.31 -9.64 -48.52
CA ASP A 165 12.57 -8.22 -48.75
C ASP A 165 14.08 -7.97 -48.75
N GLN A 166 14.83 -8.54 -47.80
CA GLN A 166 16.29 -8.47 -47.77
C GLN A 166 16.95 -9.18 -48.96
N ALA A 167 16.45 -10.35 -49.37
CA ALA A 167 16.96 -11.05 -50.54
C ALA A 167 16.61 -10.34 -51.86
N ALA A 168 15.44 -9.71 -51.93
CA ALA A 168 15.03 -8.87 -53.06
C ALA A 168 15.85 -7.58 -53.10
N GLU A 169 16.11 -6.96 -51.95
CA GLU A 169 17.03 -5.82 -51.83
C GLU A 169 18.46 -6.22 -52.21
N GLU A 170 18.97 -7.38 -51.79
CA GLU A 170 20.31 -7.87 -52.14
C GLU A 170 20.43 -8.19 -53.64
N ALA A 171 19.41 -8.83 -54.23
CA ALA A 171 19.34 -9.07 -55.67
C ALA A 171 19.22 -7.76 -56.46
N MET A 172 18.41 -6.80 -56.00
CA MET A 172 18.31 -5.48 -56.63
C MET A 172 19.58 -4.65 -56.44
N LEU A 173 20.27 -4.75 -55.31
CA LEU A 173 21.56 -4.10 -55.07
C LEU A 173 22.65 -4.69 -55.96
N SER A 174 22.64 -6.01 -56.18
CA SER A 174 23.49 -6.67 -57.17
C SER A 174 23.20 -6.16 -58.58
N ASP A 175 21.93 -6.07 -58.98
CA ASP A 175 21.51 -5.51 -60.27
C ASP A 175 21.81 -3.99 -60.39
N MET A 176 21.99 -3.28 -59.27
CA MET A 176 22.37 -1.86 -59.21
C MET A 176 23.89 -1.61 -59.19
N ASP A 177 24.69 -2.62 -58.81
CA ASP A 177 26.15 -2.61 -58.84
C ASP A 177 26.68 -2.97 -60.25
N GLU A 178 25.82 -3.60 -61.07
CA GLU A 178 25.94 -3.49 -62.52
C GLU A 178 25.80 -2.01 -62.92
N ASN A 179 26.94 -1.33 -63.11
CA ASN A 179 27.03 0.04 -63.63
C ASN A 179 26.60 0.09 -65.11
N ASN A 180 25.40 -0.40 -65.40
CA ASN A 180 24.80 -0.36 -66.71
C ASN A 180 24.35 1.08 -66.99
N PRO A 181 24.88 1.73 -68.03
CA PRO A 181 24.60 3.13 -68.32
C PRO A 181 23.09 3.34 -68.55
N GLY A 182 22.50 4.34 -67.88
CA GLY A 182 21.08 4.69 -68.00
C GLY A 182 20.21 4.38 -66.78
N THR A 183 20.70 3.66 -65.77
CA THR A 183 19.95 3.37 -64.53
C THR A 183 20.24 4.37 -63.39
N GLU A 184 21.12 5.36 -63.58
CA GLU A 184 21.63 6.19 -62.48
C GLU A 184 20.54 7.00 -61.76
N TRP A 185 19.58 7.54 -62.51
CA TRP A 185 18.49 8.33 -61.93
C TRP A 185 17.49 7.47 -61.16
N GLU A 186 17.32 6.21 -61.54
CA GLU A 186 16.47 5.26 -60.84
C GLU A 186 17.07 4.90 -59.47
N ARG A 187 18.41 4.79 -59.40
CA ARG A 187 19.13 4.62 -58.13
C ARG A 187 18.91 5.82 -57.21
N VAL A 188 19.12 7.04 -57.72
CA VAL A 188 18.88 8.27 -56.95
C VAL A 188 17.44 8.35 -56.44
N ALA A 189 16.46 8.01 -57.29
CA ALA A 189 15.06 8.12 -56.93
C ALA A 189 14.63 7.18 -55.78
N ARG A 190 15.27 6.01 -55.64
CA ARG A 190 15.01 5.07 -54.53
C ARG A 190 15.66 5.50 -53.23
N LEU A 191 16.85 6.11 -53.28
CA LEU A 191 17.55 6.60 -52.08
C LEU A 191 16.93 7.89 -51.54
N CYS A 192 16.29 8.69 -52.40
CA CYS A 192 15.63 9.92 -51.99
C CYS A 192 14.18 9.65 -51.57
N ASP A 193 13.88 9.83 -50.28
CA ASP A 193 12.49 9.83 -49.80
C ASP A 193 11.77 11.11 -50.26
N PHE A 194 10.95 11.00 -51.30
CA PHE A 194 10.11 12.09 -51.81
C PHE A 194 8.79 12.25 -51.06
N ASN A 195 8.59 11.57 -49.93
CA ASN A 195 7.39 11.73 -49.14
C ASN A 195 7.27 13.19 -48.64
N PRO A 196 6.23 13.93 -49.06
CA PRO A 196 6.07 15.34 -48.65
C PRO A 196 5.90 15.50 -47.14
N LYS A 197 5.65 14.42 -46.39
CA LYS A 197 5.54 14.40 -44.92
C LYS A 197 6.87 14.16 -44.19
N SER A 198 7.88 13.60 -44.84
CA SER A 198 9.19 13.37 -44.21
C SER A 198 10.08 14.61 -44.26
N SER A 199 9.92 15.46 -45.28
CA SER A 199 10.62 16.75 -45.41
C SER A 199 10.03 17.83 -44.48
N LYS A 200 10.38 17.79 -43.18
CA LYS A 200 10.00 18.82 -42.19
C LYS A 200 10.93 20.06 -42.18
N GLN A 201 12.01 20.05 -42.96
CA GLN A 201 12.99 21.14 -42.97
C GLN A 201 12.59 22.23 -43.98
N ALA A 202 12.82 23.50 -43.61
CA ALA A 202 12.64 24.62 -44.52
C ALA A 202 13.52 24.42 -45.77
N LYS A 203 12.95 24.64 -46.96
CA LYS A 203 13.67 24.43 -48.22
C LYS A 203 14.91 25.32 -48.27
N ASP A 204 16.08 24.74 -48.45
CA ASP A 204 17.31 25.50 -48.64
C ASP A 204 17.28 26.20 -50.01
N VAL A 205 17.20 27.53 -49.96
CA VAL A 205 17.19 28.41 -51.13
C VAL A 205 18.56 29.06 -51.39
N SER A 206 19.60 28.66 -50.68
CA SER A 206 20.96 29.24 -50.77
C SER A 206 21.50 29.22 -52.20
N ARG A 207 21.37 28.09 -52.90
CA ARG A 207 21.81 27.97 -54.31
C ARG A 207 21.04 28.91 -55.25
N MET A 208 19.72 28.99 -55.09
CA MET A 208 18.88 29.90 -55.88
C MET A 208 19.24 31.37 -55.60
N ARG A 209 19.42 31.72 -54.31
CA ARG A 209 19.85 33.05 -53.89
C ARG A 209 21.21 33.40 -54.47
N SER A 210 22.17 32.48 -54.45
CA SER A 210 23.51 32.67 -55.02
C SER A 210 23.46 32.98 -56.52
N VAL A 211 22.66 32.23 -57.30
CA VAL A 211 22.51 32.46 -58.74
C VAL A 211 21.86 33.82 -59.02
N LEU A 212 20.79 34.17 -58.29
CA LEU A 212 20.12 35.45 -58.43
C LEU A 212 21.05 36.63 -58.09
N ILE A 213 21.88 36.49 -57.05
CA ILE A 213 22.87 37.49 -56.66
C ILE A 213 23.94 37.62 -57.76
N SER A 214 24.44 36.50 -58.28
CA SER A 214 25.44 36.51 -59.37
C SER A 214 24.90 37.21 -60.62
N LEU A 215 23.67 36.92 -61.03
CA LEU A 215 23.04 37.56 -62.19
C LEU A 215 22.75 39.05 -61.96
N LYS A 216 22.52 39.45 -60.71
CA LYS A 216 22.38 40.86 -60.32
C LYS A 216 23.71 41.61 -60.40
N GLN A 217 24.81 40.96 -60.02
CA GLN A 217 26.15 41.56 -59.98
C GLN A 217 26.84 41.57 -61.35
N ALA A 218 26.57 40.58 -62.20
CA ALA A 218 27.10 40.46 -63.55
C ALA A 218 25.94 40.32 -64.55
N PRO A 219 25.41 41.44 -65.07
CA PRO A 219 24.36 41.40 -66.09
C PRO A 219 24.87 40.63 -67.30
N LEU A 220 24.02 39.77 -67.86
CA LEU A 220 24.31 39.05 -69.10
C LEU A 220 24.54 40.09 -70.21
N VAL A 221 25.78 40.18 -70.69
CA VAL A 221 26.13 41.01 -71.84
C VAL A 221 25.34 40.47 -73.03
N ARG A 222 24.52 41.32 -73.64
CA ARG A 222 23.76 41.00 -74.86
C ARG A 222 24.68 40.98 -76.08
#